data_AF-A0A3M1GBQ8-F1
#
_entry.id   AF-A0A3M1GBQ8-F1
#
_cell.length_a   1.000
_cell.length_b   1.000
_cell.length_c   1.000
_cell.angle_alpha   90.00
_cell.angle_beta   90.00
_cell.angle_gamma   90.00
#
_symmetry.space_group_name_H-M   'P 1'
#
loop_
_entity.id
_entity.type
_entity.pdbx_description
1 polymer ?
#
loop_
_entity_poly.entity_id
_entity_poly.type
_entity_poly.pdbx_seq_one_letter_code
_entity_poly.pdbx_strand_id
1 'polypeptide(L)'
;MALPDGNLANADAATLLRLGDRLAAAGDARGAAAMYQRAARQDPGNPDILIKLGDVSWRAGALQQAVAYYDRALALAPEHRDALSRRARSYLIQNEPEEA
;
A
#
# COMPACT_ATOMS: atom_id res chain seq x y z
N MET A 1 -4.39 -29.05 13.63
CA MET A 1 -4.67 -28.65 12.24
C MET A 1 -5.69 -27.51 12.33
N ALA A 2 -5.23 -26.26 12.30
CA ALA A 2 -6.09 -25.09 12.50
C ALA A 2 -6.43 -24.49 11.13
N LEU A 3 -7.65 -24.74 10.67
CA LEU A 3 -8.30 -23.88 9.68
C LEU A 3 -9.10 -22.86 10.50
N PRO A 4 -8.72 -21.57 10.54
CA PRO A 4 -9.61 -20.58 11.11
C PRO A 4 -10.79 -20.37 10.17
N ASP A 5 -11.97 -20.47 10.77
CA ASP A 5 -13.30 -20.42 10.18
C ASP A 5 -13.48 -19.24 9.21
N GLY A 6 -13.97 -19.59 8.02
CA GLY A 6 -14.34 -18.63 6.99
C GLY A 6 -15.50 -17.75 7.45
N ASN A 7 -15.23 -16.47 7.67
CA ASN A 7 -16.24 -15.43 7.65
C ASN A 7 -16.32 -14.83 6.25
N LEU A 8 -16.99 -15.54 5.33
CA LEU A 8 -17.23 -15.10 3.94
C LEU A 8 -18.18 -13.88 3.83
N ALA A 9 -18.59 -13.26 4.95
CA ALA A 9 -19.40 -12.04 4.97
C ALA A 9 -18.57 -10.75 5.16
N ASN A 10 -17.31 -10.86 5.61
CA ASN A 10 -16.35 -9.76 5.70
C ASN A 10 -15.10 -10.20 4.96
N ALA A 11 -14.84 -9.65 3.77
CA ALA A 11 -13.55 -9.89 3.14
C ALA A 11 -12.46 -9.37 4.09
N ASP A 12 -11.72 -10.28 4.73
CA ASP A 12 -10.63 -9.96 5.64
C ASP A 12 -9.66 -8.99 4.96
N ALA A 13 -8.99 -8.14 5.74
CA ALA A 13 -8.02 -7.19 5.21
C ALA A 13 -7.00 -7.89 4.28
N ALA A 14 -6.58 -9.10 4.63
CA ALA A 14 -5.71 -9.95 3.81
C ALA A 14 -6.32 -10.37 2.45
N THR A 15 -7.63 -10.65 2.40
CA THR A 15 -8.33 -11.01 1.16
C THR A 15 -8.43 -9.79 0.24
N LEU A 16 -8.78 -8.63 0.79
CA LEU A 16 -8.81 -7.37 0.06
C LEU A 16 -7.42 -6.97 -0.43
N LEU A 17 -6.38 -7.19 0.37
CA LEU A 17 -4.99 -6.98 -0.01
C LEU A 17 -4.62 -7.85 -1.21
N ARG A 18 -4.89 -9.16 -1.16
CA ARG A 18 -4.59 -10.08 -2.28
C ARG A 18 -5.36 -9.72 -3.55
N LEU A 19 -6.61 -9.27 -3.42
CA LEU A 19 -7.40 -8.80 -4.56
C LEU A 19 -6.81 -7.52 -5.16
N GLY A 20 -6.40 -6.57 -4.31
CA GLY A 20 -5.69 -5.37 -4.74
C GLY A 20 -4.38 -5.69 -5.46
N ASP A 21 -3.60 -6.66 -5.00
CA ASP A 21 -2.37 -7.11 -5.66
C ASP A 21 -2.65 -7.67 -7.06
N ARG A 22 -3.73 -8.46 -7.21
CA ARG A 22 -4.12 -8.96 -8.54
C ARG A 22 -4.54 -7.83 -9.48
N LEU A 23 -5.31 -6.86 -8.98
CA LEU A 23 -5.74 -5.70 -9.78
C LEU A 23 -4.53 -4.85 -10.19
N ALA A 24 -3.59 -4.63 -9.27
CA ALA A 24 -2.35 -3.91 -9.55
C ALA A 24 -1.49 -4.64 -10.59
N ALA A 25 -1.41 -5.97 -10.52
CA ALA A 25 -0.73 -6.81 -11.49
C ALA A 25 -1.43 -6.79 -12.87
N ALA A 26 -2.75 -6.67 -12.89
CA ALA A 26 -3.54 -6.50 -14.12
C ALA A 26 -3.45 -5.09 -14.72
N GLY A 27 -2.71 -4.17 -14.09
CA GLY A 27 -2.60 -2.77 -14.52
C GLY A 27 -3.75 -1.87 -14.04
N ASP A 28 -4.75 -2.41 -13.35
CA ASP A 28 -5.83 -1.64 -12.76
C ASP A 28 -5.42 -1.04 -11.41
N ALA A 29 -4.60 0.01 -11.48
CA ALA A 29 -4.15 0.78 -10.32
C ALA A 29 -5.32 1.38 -9.53
N ARG A 30 -6.41 1.79 -10.19
CA ARG A 30 -7.58 2.38 -9.52
C ARG A 30 -8.35 1.35 -8.71
N GLY A 31 -8.62 0.18 -9.30
CA GLY A 31 -9.23 -0.95 -8.61
C GLY A 31 -8.36 -1.43 -7.45
N ALA A 32 -7.05 -1.51 -7.64
CA ALA A 32 -6.10 -1.87 -6.58
C ALA A 32 -6.18 -0.92 -5.39
N ALA A 33 -6.11 0.41 -5.64
CA ALA A 33 -6.25 1.41 -4.58
C ALA A 33 -7.55 1.25 -3.79
N ALA A 34 -8.67 1.05 -4.48
CA ALA A 34 -9.97 0.88 -3.83
C ALA A 34 -9.98 -0.34 -2.90
N MET A 35 -9.39 -1.46 -3.32
CA MET A 35 -9.30 -2.67 -2.48
C MET A 35 -8.36 -2.46 -1.28
N TYR A 36 -7.19 -1.85 -1.49
CA TYR A 36 -6.28 -1.54 -0.39
C TYR A 36 -6.87 -0.55 0.60
N GLN A 37 -7.67 0.44 0.16
CA GLN A 37 -8.37 1.37 1.06
C GLN A 37 -9.46 0.67 1.89
N ARG A 38 -10.13 -0.35 1.34
CA ARG A 38 -11.05 -1.17 2.11
C ARG A 38 -10.29 -2.04 3.11
N ALA A 39 -9.15 -2.61 2.69
CA ALA A 39 -8.27 -3.39 3.57
C ALA A 39 -7.75 -2.53 4.74
N ALA A 40 -7.32 -1.29 4.48
CA ALA A 40 -6.81 -0.38 5.49
C ALA A 40 -7.90 0.11 6.47
N ARG A 41 -9.17 0.07 6.06
CA ARG A 41 -10.31 0.35 6.96
C ARG A 41 -10.62 -0.83 7.88
N GLN A 42 -10.38 -2.05 7.43
CA GLN A 42 -10.54 -3.28 8.22
C GLN A 42 -9.37 -3.44 9.20
N ASP A 43 -8.15 -3.17 8.73
CA ASP A 43 -6.92 -3.32 9.51
C ASP A 43 -6.01 -2.09 9.35
N PRO A 44 -6.31 -0.99 10.06
CA PRO A 44 -5.51 0.24 9.99
C PRO A 44 -4.14 0.11 10.64
N GLY A 45 -3.89 -0.97 11.41
CA GLY A 45 -2.61 -1.25 12.07
C GLY A 45 -1.60 -1.99 11.20
N ASN A 46 -1.94 -2.24 9.93
CA ASN A 46 -1.13 -3.05 9.04
C ASN A 46 -0.24 -2.20 8.12
N PRO A 47 1.09 -2.19 8.34
CA PRO A 47 2.00 -1.40 7.53
C PRO A 47 2.05 -1.88 6.06
N ASP A 48 1.87 -3.18 5.80
CA ASP A 48 1.88 -3.70 4.42
C ASP A 48 0.79 -3.08 3.56
N ILE A 49 -0.41 -2.90 4.10
CA ILE A 49 -1.53 -2.30 3.35
C ILE A 49 -1.22 -0.83 3.00
N LEU A 50 -0.63 -0.10 3.94
CA LEU A 50 -0.21 1.29 3.72
C LEU A 50 0.90 1.37 2.67
N ILE A 51 1.86 0.43 2.71
CA ILE A 51 2.90 0.34 1.68
C ILE A 51 2.28 0.11 0.29
N LYS A 52 1.31 -0.80 0.17
CA LYS A 52 0.61 -1.05 -1.09
C LYS A 52 -0.17 0.16 -1.60
N LEU A 53 -0.82 0.92 -0.72
CA LEU A 53 -1.43 2.21 -1.08
C LEU A 53 -0.38 3.21 -1.57
N GLY A 54 0.75 3.28 -0.88
CA GLY A 54 1.88 4.10 -1.29
C GLY A 54 2.39 3.73 -2.68
N ASP A 55 2.50 2.44 -2.99
CA ASP A 55 2.96 1.97 -4.30
C ASP A 55 2.04 2.35 -5.43
N VAL A 56 0.73 2.20 -5.21
CA VAL A 56 -0.27 2.55 -6.21
C VAL A 56 -0.28 4.06 -6.44
N SER A 57 -0.19 4.87 -5.37
CA SER A 57 -0.04 6.32 -5.47
C SER A 57 1.26 6.71 -6.20
N TRP A 58 2.37 6.03 -5.92
CA TRP A 58 3.66 6.27 -6.57
C TRP A 58 3.58 5.99 -8.07
N ARG A 59 2.98 4.86 -8.47
CA ARG A 59 2.74 4.51 -9.88
C ARG A 59 1.80 5.49 -10.59
N ALA A 60 0.89 6.11 -9.84
CA ALA A 60 0.00 7.14 -10.35
C ALA A 60 0.66 8.54 -10.47
N GLY A 61 1.96 8.67 -10.14
CA GLY A 61 2.67 9.94 -10.11
C GLY A 61 2.36 10.81 -8.88
N ALA A 62 1.49 10.35 -7.99
CA ALA A 62 1.12 11.04 -6.75
C ALA A 62 2.18 10.81 -5.66
N LEU A 63 3.42 11.24 -5.92
CA LEU A 63 4.58 10.98 -5.05
C LEU A 63 4.38 11.51 -3.63
N GLN A 64 3.77 12.69 -3.46
CA GLN A 64 3.50 13.26 -2.13
C GLN A 64 2.56 12.36 -1.32
N GLN A 65 1.52 11.83 -1.98
CA GLN A 65 0.57 10.93 -1.34
C GLN A 65 1.21 9.58 -1.01
N ALA A 66 2.09 9.08 -1.90
CA ALA A 66 2.86 7.87 -1.66
C ALA A 66 3.74 7.99 -0.41
N VAL A 67 4.49 9.09 -0.30
CA VAL A 67 5.33 9.40 0.88
C VAL A 67 4.48 9.42 2.15
N ALA A 68 3.31 10.06 2.12
CA ALA A 68 2.42 10.10 3.29
C ALA A 68 1.96 8.70 3.74
N TYR A 69 1.69 7.79 2.80
CA TYR A 69 1.35 6.41 3.14
C TYR A 69 2.55 5.63 3.70
N TYR A 70 3.74 5.78 3.12
CA TYR A 70 4.95 5.16 3.66
C TYR A 70 5.30 5.69 5.04
N ASP A 71 5.11 6.98 5.29
CA ASP A 71 5.37 7.57 6.60
C ASP A 71 4.42 7.01 7.67
N ARG A 72 3.13 6.86 7.34
CA ARG A 72 2.18 6.15 8.21
C ARG A 72 2.57 4.69 8.44
N ALA A 73 3.07 3.99 7.42
CA ALA A 73 3.55 2.63 7.58
C ALA A 73 4.76 2.57 8.53
N LEU A 74 5.67 3.54 8.43
CA LEU A 74 6.84 3.67 9.31
C LEU A 74 6.47 4.13 10.72
N ALA A 75 5.39 4.89 10.91
CA ALA A 75 4.88 5.22 12.22
C ALA A 75 4.38 3.96 12.98
N LEU A 76 3.86 2.97 12.24
CA LEU A 76 3.46 1.68 12.80
C LEU A 76 4.63 0.71 12.94
N ALA A 77 5.52 0.69 11.95
CA ALA A 77 6.68 -0.19 11.88
C ALA A 77 7.93 0.60 11.43
N PRO A 78 8.63 1.26 12.36
CA PRO A 78 9.75 2.17 12.03
C PRO A 78 10.93 1.46 11.37
N GLU A 79 11.08 0.16 11.63
CA GLU A 79 12.16 -0.67 11.08
C GLU A 79 11.75 -1.38 9.77
N HIS A 80 10.60 -1.04 9.19
CA HIS A 80 10.10 -1.67 7.98
C HIS A 80 10.94 -1.25 6.77
N ARG A 81 11.92 -2.10 6.42
CA ARG A 81 12.90 -1.85 5.35
C ARG A 81 12.28 -1.48 4.02
N ASP A 82 11.19 -2.14 3.65
CA ASP A 82 10.45 -1.86 2.42
C ASP A 82 9.87 -0.43 2.40
N ALA A 83 9.23 0.00 3.49
CA ALA A 83 8.67 1.34 3.59
C ALA A 83 9.77 2.41 3.58
N LEU A 84 10.89 2.17 4.27
CA LEU A 84 12.07 3.06 4.23
C LEU A 84 12.61 3.21 2.80
N SER A 85 12.79 2.09 2.10
CA SER A 85 13.31 2.05 0.74
C SER A 85 12.37 2.78 -0.24
N ARG A 86 11.07 2.53 -0.13
CA ARG A 86 10.05 3.16 -0.98
C ARG A 86 9.88 4.66 -0.67
N ARG A 87 9.95 5.06 0.60
CA ARG A 87 9.95 6.49 0.99
C ARG A 87 11.17 7.21 0.42
N ALA A 88 12.36 6.64 0.62
CA ALA A 88 13.60 7.21 0.09
C ALA A 88 13.54 7.36 -1.44
N ARG A 89 13.12 6.32 -2.16
CA ARG A 89 12.93 6.37 -3.61
C ARG A 89 11.94 7.46 -4.05
N SER A 90 10.86 7.65 -3.29
CA SER A 90 9.86 8.69 -3.60
C SER A 90 10.42 10.10 -3.40
N TYR A 91 11.26 10.29 -2.38
CA TYR A 91 11.95 11.57 -2.15
C TYR A 91 13.00 11.90 -3.21
N LEU A 92 13.74 10.89 -3.68
CA LEU A 92 14.71 11.07 -4.77
C LEU A 92 14.02 11.61 -6.02
N ILE A 93 12.90 11.00 -6.43
CA ILE A 93 12.16 11.45 -7.63
C ILE A 93 11.48 12.82 -7.40
N GLN A 94 11.11 13.17 -6.17
CA GLN A 94 10.62 14.52 -5.87
C GLN A 94 11.70 15.60 -5.92
N ASN A 95 12.94 15.27 -5.54
CA ASN A 95 14.06 16.22 -5.50
C ASN A 95 14.89 16.22 -6.78
N GLU A 96 14.72 15.21 -7.64
CA GLU A 96 15.18 15.20 -9.02
C GLU A 96 13.95 15.49 -9.90
N PRO A 97 13.45 16.76 -10.00
CA PRO A 97 12.81 17.12 -11.24
C PRO A 97 13.91 16.91 -12.28
N GLU A 98 13.74 15.94 -13.17
CA GLU A 98 14.63 15.79 -14.32
C GLU A 98 14.88 17.19 -14.88
N GLU A 99 16.11 17.67 -14.75
CA GLU A 99 16.60 18.82 -15.50
C GLU A 99 16.40 18.44 -16.97
N ALA A 100 15.30 18.92 -17.55
CA ALA A 100 14.91 18.75 -18.94
C ALA A 100 14.85 20.13 -19.60
#